data_AF-W1YP10-F1
#
_entry.id   AF-W1YP10-F1
#
_cell.length_a   1.000
_cell.length_b   1.000
_cell.length_c   1.000
_cell.angle_alpha   90.00
_cell.angle_beta   90.00
_cell.angle_gamma   90.00
#
_symmetry.space_group_name_H-M   'P 1'
#
loop_
_entity.id
_entity.type
_entity.pdbx_description
1 polymer ?
#
loop_
_entity_poly.entity_id
_entity_poly.type
_entity_poly.pdbx_seq_one_letter_code
_entity_poly.pdbx_strand_id
1 'polypeptide(L)' 'VGYSYEGEPVTAKQLNANGAMAALLKDALKPNLVQTLEGTPAFVHGGPFANIAHGCNSVIATRMAMHFADY' A
#
# COMPACT_ATOMS: atom_id res chain seq x y z
N VAL A 1 12.90 3.60 12.69
CA VAL A 1 13.84 2.74 11.92
C VAL A 1 14.97 2.23 12.81
N GLY A 2 15.34 2.95 13.86
CA GLY A 2 16.27 2.49 14.90
C GLY A 2 16.22 3.44 16.10
N TYR A 3 17.24 3.36 16.95
CA TYR A 3 17.43 4.23 18.12
C TYR A 3 18.87 4.78 18.13
N SER A 4 19.09 5.97 18.69
CA SER A 4 20.43 6.53 18.90
C SER A 4 21.15 5.85 20.07
N TYR A 5 22.41 6.22 20.33
CA TYR A 5 23.15 5.73 21.51
C TYR A 5 22.49 6.15 22.83
N GLU A 6 21.80 7.28 22.83
CA GLU A 6 21.00 7.80 23.95
C GLU A 6 19.61 7.14 24.05
N GLY A 7 19.28 6.23 23.14
CA GLY A 7 18.01 5.51 23.13
C GLY A 7 16.86 6.26 22.44
N GLU A 8 17.12 7.39 21.79
CA GLU A 8 16.09 8.19 21.14
C GLU A 8 15.65 7.59 19.79
N PRO A 9 14.35 7.50 19.49
CA PRO A 9 13.87 6.88 18.25
C PRO A 9 14.25 7.72 17.02
N VAL A 10 14.82 7.05 16.02
CA VAL A 10 15.15 7.65 14.72
C VAL A 10 14.10 7.23 13.69
N THR A 11 13.48 8.21 13.04
CA THR A 11 12.44 8.05 12.00
C THR A 11 13.03 8.18 10.59
N ALA A 12 12.33 7.66 9.57
CA ALA A 12 12.75 7.83 8.18
C ALA A 12 12.77 9.30 7.71
N LYS A 13 11.98 10.16 8.37
CA LYS A 13 11.95 11.61 8.09
C LYS A 13 13.24 12.30 8.53
N GLN A 14 13.81 11.92 9.68
CA GLN A 14 15.11 12.46 10.14
C GLN A 14 16.25 12.08 9.19
N LEU A 15 16.09 11.03 8.39
CA LEU A 15 17.01 10.62 7.34
C LEU A 15 16.71 11.25 5.96
N ASN A 16 15.70 12.13 5.88
CA ASN A 16 15.22 12.74 4.64
C ASN A 16 14.81 11.72 3.55
N ALA A 17 14.44 10.48 3.94
CA ALA A 17 14.15 9.40 2.99
C ALA A 17 12.69 9.39 2.49
N ASN A 18 11.76 9.99 3.24
CA ASN A 18 10.32 9.86 2.98
C ASN A 18 9.88 10.42 1.62
N GLY A 19 10.48 11.53 1.15
CA GLY A 19 10.18 12.08 -0.17
C GLY A 19 10.63 11.16 -1.31
N ALA A 20 11.85 10.64 -1.23
CA ALA A 20 12.39 9.69 -2.21
C ALA A 20 11.58 8.38 -2.24
N MET A 21 11.21 7.83 -1.08
CA MET A 21 10.35 6.65 -0.99
C MET A 21 8.98 6.89 -1.63
N ALA A 22 8.36 8.04 -1.38
CA ALA A 22 7.09 8.39 -2.00
C ALA A 22 7.20 8.51 -3.53
N ALA A 23 8.30 9.09 -4.04
CA ALA A 23 8.56 9.19 -5.46
C ALA A 23 8.68 7.82 -6.13
N LEU A 24 9.40 6.88 -5.51
CA LEU A 24 9.53 5.50 -6.00
C LEU A 24 8.20 4.75 -6.03
N LEU A 25 7.31 5.03 -5.07
CA LEU A 25 6.01 4.36 -4.95
C LEU A 25 4.88 5.05 -5.72
N LYS A 26 5.13 6.20 -6.38
CA LYS A 26 4.11 7.03 -7.02
C LYS A 26 3.19 6.22 -7.95
N ASP A 27 3.78 5.45 -8.85
CA ASP A 27 3.00 4.65 -9.81
C ASP A 27 2.53 3.32 -9.20
N ALA A 28 3.33 2.74 -8.30
CA ALA A 28 3.01 1.51 -7.60
C ALA A 28 1.79 1.63 -6.66
N LEU A 29 1.39 2.85 -6.27
CA LEU A 29 0.19 3.10 -5.46
C LEU A 29 -1.12 3.00 -6.25
N LYS A 30 -1.07 2.96 -7.58
CA LYS A 30 -2.25 2.85 -8.44
C LYS A 30 -2.73 1.39 -8.48
N PRO A 31 -4.01 1.11 -8.17
CA PRO A 31 -4.55 -0.25 -8.28
C PRO A 31 -4.44 -0.82 -9.69
N ASN A 32 -4.09 -2.11 -9.80
CA ASN A 32 -4.01 -2.81 -11.09
C ASN A 32 -5.36 -3.40 -11.45
N LEU A 33 -5.91 -3.04 -12.61
CA LEU A 33 -7.15 -3.60 -13.14
C LEU A 33 -6.84 -4.84 -13.98
N VAL A 34 -7.51 -5.94 -13.66
CA VAL A 34 -7.50 -7.21 -14.39
C VAL A 34 -8.94 -7.74 -14.53
N GLN A 35 -9.11 -8.97 -15.02
CA GLN A 35 -10.44 -9.59 -15.17
C GLN A 35 -10.42 -11.06 -14.72
N THR A 36 -11.59 -11.56 -14.31
CA THR A 36 -11.84 -13.00 -14.09
C THR A 36 -11.97 -13.76 -15.42
N LEU A 37 -12.10 -15.09 -15.38
CA LEU A 37 -12.32 -15.91 -16.57
C LEU A 37 -13.62 -15.56 -17.33
N GLU A 38 -14.60 -14.99 -16.63
CA GLU A 38 -15.90 -14.59 -17.19
C GLU A 38 -15.93 -13.10 -17.59
N GLY A 39 -14.78 -12.40 -17.51
CA GLY A 39 -14.66 -11.00 -17.88
C GLY A 39 -15.08 -10.00 -16.81
N THR A 40 -15.38 -10.45 -15.59
CA THR A 40 -15.70 -9.54 -14.47
C THR A 40 -14.46 -8.73 -14.08
N PRO A 41 -14.54 -7.38 -13.99
CA PRO A 41 -13.43 -6.55 -13.56
C PRO A 41 -12.95 -6.88 -12.13
N ALA A 42 -11.64 -6.88 -11.91
CA ALA A 42 -11.06 -7.12 -10.58
C ALA A 42 -9.82 -6.25 -10.33
N PHE A 43 -9.68 -5.73 -9.10
CA PHE A 43 -8.46 -5.05 -8.67
C PHE A 43 -7.53 -6.01 -7.91
N VAL A 44 -6.25 -6.03 -8.26
CA VAL A 44 -5.20 -6.75 -7.52
C VAL A 44 -4.13 -5.76 -7.06
N HIS A 45 -4.10 -5.47 -5.77
CA HIS A 45 -3.22 -4.42 -5.24
C HIS A 45 -2.95 -4.54 -3.73
N GLY A 46 -1.68 -4.46 -3.35
CA GLY A 46 -1.23 -4.74 -1.99
C GLY A 46 -1.15 -6.23 -1.67
N GLY A 47 -0.64 -6.55 -0.49
CA GLY A 47 -0.49 -7.94 -0.03
C GLY A 47 0.38 -8.05 1.22
N PRO A 48 0.02 -7.41 2.34
CA PRO A 48 0.73 -7.59 3.59
C PRO A 48 0.48 -8.99 4.18
N PHE A 49 1.36 -9.44 5.07
CA PHE A 49 1.09 -10.63 5.88
C PHE A 49 -0.16 -10.47 6.75
N ALA A 50 -0.78 -11.59 7.12
CA ALA A 50 -1.96 -11.64 7.98
C ALA A 50 -1.67 -12.00 9.45
N ASN A 51 -0.41 -12.28 9.80
CA ASN A 51 0.00 -12.63 11.16
C ASN A 51 0.62 -11.44 11.93
N ILE A 52 1.52 -10.69 11.29
CA ILE A 52 2.17 -9.49 11.85
C ILE A 52 1.63 -8.18 11.23
N ALA A 53 0.64 -8.30 10.35
CA ALA A 53 -0.11 -7.21 9.72
C ALA A 53 -1.55 -7.69 9.44
N HIS A 54 -2.36 -6.87 8.77
CA HIS A 54 -3.81 -7.06 8.68
C HIS A 54 -4.29 -7.96 7.54
N GLY A 55 -3.41 -8.42 6.64
CA GLY A 55 -3.75 -9.42 5.62
C GLY A 55 -4.77 -9.00 4.55
N CYS A 56 -5.00 -7.72 4.32
CA CYS A 56 -5.95 -7.24 3.31
C CYS A 56 -5.25 -6.59 2.10
N ASN A 57 -5.95 -6.52 0.97
CA ASN A 57 -5.56 -5.68 -0.15
C ASN A 57 -5.57 -4.18 0.26
N SER A 58 -5.02 -3.32 -0.59
CA SER A 58 -4.92 -1.89 -0.25
C SER A 58 -6.29 -1.23 -0.07
N VAL A 59 -6.38 -0.27 0.86
CA VAL A 59 -7.56 0.59 1.03
C VAL A 59 -7.92 1.37 -0.23
N ILE A 60 -6.92 1.80 -1.03
CA ILE A 60 -7.15 2.55 -2.28
C ILE A 60 -7.96 1.70 -3.26
N ALA A 61 -7.57 0.44 -3.46
CA ALA A 61 -8.30 -0.50 -4.32
C ALA A 61 -9.73 -0.75 -3.82
N THR A 62 -9.92 -1.01 -2.52
CA THR A 62 -11.26 -1.25 -1.95
C THR A 62 -12.16 -0.02 -2.09
N ARG A 63 -11.65 1.19 -1.81
CA ARG A 63 -12.43 2.43 -1.98
C ARG A 63 -12.74 2.74 -3.44
N MET A 64 -11.82 2.42 -4.35
CA MET A 64 -12.05 2.56 -5.78
C MET A 64 -13.15 1.61 -6.25
N ALA A 65 -13.13 0.34 -5.82
CA ALA A 65 -14.18 -0.63 -6.13
C ALA A 65 -15.56 -0.17 -5.64
N MET A 66 -15.68 0.22 -4.36
CA MET A 66 -16.94 0.71 -3.78
C MET A 66 -17.49 1.97 -4.46
N HIS A 67 -16.66 2.72 -5.19
CA HIS A 67 -17.11 3.89 -5.94
C HIS A 67 -17.60 3.54 -7.35
N PHE A 68 -17.04 2.50 -7.97
CA PHE A 68 -17.29 2.12 -9.37
C PHE A 68 -18.18 0.89 -9.55
N ALA A 69 -18.50 0.18 -8.48
CA ALA A 69 -19.35 -1.00 -8.50
C ALA A 69 -20.41 -0.92 -7.39
N ASP A 70 -21.53 -1.61 -7.61
CA ASP A 70 -22.62 -1.69 -6.62
C ASP A 70 -22.29 -2.64 -5.45
N TYR A 71 -21.34 -3.57 -5.65
CA TYR A 71 -20.92 -4.60 -4.69
C TYR A 71 -19.41 -4.85 -4.74
#